data_AF-A0A954JYG5-F1
#
_entry.id   AF-A0A954JYG5-F1
#
_cell.length_a   1.000
_cell.length_b   1.000
_cell.length_c   1.000
_cell.angle_alpha   90.00
_cell.angle_beta   90.00
_cell.angle_gamma   90.00
#
_symmetry.space_group_name_H-M   'P 1'
#
loop_
_entity.id
_entity.type
_entity.pdbx_description
1 polymer ?
#
loop_
_entity_poly.entity_id
_entity_poly.type
_entity_poly.pdbx_seq_one_letter_code
_entity_poly.pdbx_strand_id
1 'polypeptide(L)'
;MTVRGVRGATTVESDDPALIRAAARELMEEILRRNQITDFDDVISAIFTTTADLVSTFPAEAARAMGMSQVPLLCAQEIPVTGSMPRCIRVLLHINSDRTPKEIEHVYLRDAQKLRPDLKSAQ
;
A
#
# COMPACT_ATOMS: atom_id res chain seq x y z
N MET A 1 21.72 5.80 -5.22
CA MET A 1 20.28 5.67 -5.00
C MET A 1 19.77 6.74 -4.06
N THR A 2 18.61 7.31 -4.38
CA THR A 2 17.92 8.30 -3.54
C THR A 2 16.63 7.71 -3.02
N VAL A 3 16.11 8.24 -1.91
CA VAL A 3 14.84 7.75 -1.35
C VAL A 3 13.67 8.17 -2.25
N ARG A 4 12.74 7.24 -2.49
CA ARG A 4 11.47 7.46 -3.18
C ARG A 4 10.32 6.93 -2.35
N GLY A 5 9.21 7.67 -2.38
CA GLY A 5 7.94 7.23 -1.81
C GLY A 5 7.06 6.60 -2.89
N VAL A 6 6.54 5.40 -2.64
CA VAL A 6 5.54 4.76 -3.49
C VAL A 6 4.22 4.67 -2.73
N ARG A 7 3.17 5.27 -3.30
CA ARG A 7 1.82 5.19 -2.74
C ARG A 7 1.09 3.96 -3.25
N GLY A 8 0.38 3.31 -2.33
CA GLY A 8 -0.57 2.24 -2.58
C GLY A 8 -1.91 2.52 -1.91
N ALA A 9 -3.02 2.12 -2.53
CA ALA A 9 -4.31 2.00 -1.85
C ALA A 9 -5.18 0.89 -2.45
N THR A 10 -5.98 0.24 -1.60
CA THR A 10 -6.99 -0.75 -1.98
C THR A 10 -8.18 -0.68 -1.01
N THR A 11 -9.26 -1.40 -1.31
CA THR A 11 -10.45 -1.50 -0.45
C THR A 11 -10.84 -2.96 -0.22
N VAL A 12 -11.59 -3.22 0.85
CA VAL A 12 -12.18 -4.54 1.13
C VAL A 12 -13.70 -4.45 1.29
N GLU A 13 -14.39 -5.56 1.03
CA GLU A 13 -15.86 -5.62 1.08
C GLU A 13 -16.38 -5.60 2.53
N SER A 14 -15.64 -6.18 3.47
CA SER A 14 -15.96 -6.22 4.90
C SER A 14 -14.69 -6.24 5.77
N ASP A 15 -14.83 -5.95 7.07
CA ASP A 15 -13.77 -6.10 8.07
C ASP A 15 -13.57 -7.59 8.41
N ASP A 16 -12.89 -8.30 7.52
CA ASP A 16 -12.51 -9.71 7.68
C ASP A 16 -10.97 -9.85 7.61
N PRO A 17 -10.32 -10.55 8.55
CA PRO A 17 -8.86 -10.69 8.58
C PRO A 17 -8.26 -11.32 7.30
N ALA A 18 -8.95 -12.27 6.68
CA ALA A 18 -8.47 -12.91 5.46
C ALA A 18 -8.57 -11.95 4.27
N LEU A 19 -9.67 -11.20 4.16
CA LEU A 19 -9.83 -10.18 3.13
C LEU A 19 -8.81 -9.05 3.24
N ILE A 20 -8.55 -8.55 4.45
CA ILE A 20 -7.57 -7.48 4.68
C ILE A 20 -6.17 -7.95 4.31
N ARG A 21 -5.75 -9.14 4.74
CA ARG A 21 -4.43 -9.69 4.41
C ARG A 21 -4.28 -9.96 2.91
N ALA A 22 -5.30 -10.54 2.28
CA ALA A 22 -5.29 -10.79 0.84
C ALA A 22 -5.20 -9.48 0.04
N ALA A 23 -5.98 -8.46 0.41
CA ALA A 23 -5.95 -7.16 -0.24
C ALA A 23 -4.62 -6.42 -0.05
N ALA A 24 -4.06 -6.44 1.16
CA ALA A 24 -2.76 -5.84 1.44
C ALA A 24 -1.63 -6.55 0.68
N ARG A 25 -1.70 -7.89 0.56
CA ARG A 25 -0.77 -8.70 -0.22
C ARG A 25 -0.83 -8.35 -1.70
N GLU A 26 -2.02 -8.37 -2.29
CA GLU A 26 -2.23 -8.00 -3.70
C GLU A 26 -1.70 -6.58 -4.00
N LEU A 27 -1.99 -5.62 -3.11
CA LEU A 27 -1.51 -4.25 -3.24
C LEU A 27 0.02 -4.18 -3.23
N MET A 28 0.67 -4.87 -2.29
CA MET A 28 2.14 -4.88 -2.20
C MET A 28 2.77 -5.57 -3.40
N GLU A 29 2.25 -6.72 -3.85
CA GLU A 29 2.74 -7.42 -5.03
C GLU A 29 2.68 -6.54 -6.27
N GLU A 30 1.59 -5.81 -6.47
CA GLU A 30 1.44 -4.93 -7.62
C GLU A 30 2.37 -3.70 -7.54
N ILE A 31 2.59 -3.14 -6.35
CA ILE A 31 3.57 -2.07 -6.12
C ILE A 31 4.97 -2.53 -6.52
N LEU A 32 5.40 -3.69 -6.01
CA LEU A 32 6.72 -4.25 -6.28
C LEU A 32 6.89 -4.52 -7.78
N ARG A 33 5.89 -5.14 -8.41
CA ARG A 33 5.89 -5.48 -9.84
C ARG A 33 6.04 -4.25 -10.72
N ARG A 34 5.21 -3.21 -10.53
CA ARG A 34 5.26 -1.99 -11.34
C ARG A 34 6.52 -1.16 -11.11
N ASN A 35 7.03 -1.18 -9.88
CA ASN A 35 8.24 -0.44 -9.55
C ASN A 35 9.53 -1.25 -9.80
N GLN A 36 9.41 -2.50 -10.30
CA GLN A 36 10.52 -3.42 -10.59
C GLN A 36 11.41 -3.70 -9.36
N ILE A 37 10.80 -3.73 -8.18
CA ILE A 37 11.50 -4.02 -6.92
C ILE A 37 11.55 -5.54 -6.78
N THR A 38 12.76 -6.08 -6.87
CA THR A 38 13.01 -7.54 -6.81
C THR A 38 13.76 -7.96 -5.55
N ASP A 39 14.43 -7.02 -4.88
CA ASP A 39 15.13 -7.21 -3.62
C ASP A 39 14.44 -6.39 -2.51
N PHE A 40 14.24 -7.00 -1.35
CA PHE A 40 13.67 -6.30 -0.19
C PHE A 40 14.69 -5.43 0.54
N ASP A 41 15.99 -5.59 0.28
CA ASP A 41 17.03 -4.68 0.80
C ASP A 41 16.90 -3.26 0.22
N ASP A 42 16.23 -3.11 -0.93
CA ASP A 42 15.88 -1.80 -1.49
C ASP A 42 14.70 -1.14 -0.76
N VAL A 43 13.97 -1.87 0.10
CA VAL A 43 12.82 -1.36 0.84
C VAL A 43 13.25 -0.85 2.22
N ILE A 44 13.19 0.46 2.41
CA ILE A 44 13.61 1.14 3.63
C ILE A 44 12.58 0.96 4.74
N SER A 45 11.29 1.13 4.41
CA SER A 45 10.18 0.98 5.36
C SER A 45 8.83 0.97 4.65
N ALA A 46 7.80 0.45 5.32
CA ALA A 46 6.41 0.59 4.88
C ALA A 46 5.52 1.11 6.01
N ILE A 47 4.76 2.16 5.72
CA ILE A 47 3.74 2.70 6.63
C ILE A 47 2.38 2.37 6.04
N PHE A 48 1.61 1.54 6.74
CA PHE A 48 0.24 1.20 6.39
C PHE A 48 -0.74 2.07 7.18
N THR A 49 -1.80 2.52 6.53
CA THR A 49 -2.96 3.10 7.22
C THR A 49 -4.23 2.35 6.86
N THR A 50 -5.12 2.21 7.84
CA THR A 50 -6.49 1.70 7.62
C THR A 50 -7.50 2.74 8.06
N THR A 51 -8.64 2.79 7.39
CA THR A 51 -9.79 3.55 7.90
C THR A 51 -10.29 2.93 9.21
N ALA A 52 -10.93 3.75 10.05
CA ALA A 52 -11.36 3.37 11.40
C ALA A 52 -12.39 2.22 11.45
N ASP A 53 -12.95 1.83 10.31
CA ASP A 53 -13.90 0.73 10.12
C ASP A 53 -13.22 -0.61 9.77
N LEU A 54 -11.89 -0.71 9.82
CA LEU A 54 -11.13 -1.96 9.70
C LEU A 54 -10.27 -2.18 10.96
N VAL A 55 -10.68 -3.13 11.80
CA VAL A 55 -10.04 -3.37 13.12
C VAL A 55 -9.67 -4.83 13.35
N SER A 56 -10.04 -5.73 12.43
CA SER A 56 -9.92 -7.18 12.66
C SER A 56 -8.51 -7.75 12.53
N THR A 57 -7.57 -7.06 11.88
CA THR A 57 -6.17 -7.52 11.72
C THR A 57 -5.23 -6.38 11.31
N PHE A 58 -3.91 -6.58 11.46
CA PHE A 58 -2.91 -5.65 10.93
C PHE A 58 -2.60 -5.93 9.45
N PRO A 59 -2.66 -4.94 8.55
CA PRO A 59 -2.29 -5.13 7.14
C PRO A 59 -0.81 -5.47 6.93
N ALA A 60 0.07 -5.01 7.84
CA ALA A 60 1.51 -5.29 7.77
C ALA A 60 1.85 -6.79 7.90
N GLU A 61 0.93 -7.63 8.41
CA GLU A 61 1.11 -9.09 8.41
C GLU A 61 1.27 -9.64 6.99
N ALA A 62 0.61 -9.05 5.99
CA ALA A 62 0.74 -9.46 4.60
C ALA A 62 2.18 -9.25 4.09
N ALA A 63 2.79 -8.10 4.39
CA ALA A 63 4.18 -7.82 4.02
C ALA A 63 5.16 -8.78 4.71
N ARG A 64 4.95 -9.09 6.01
CA ARG A 64 5.77 -10.09 6.71
C ARG A 64 5.67 -11.46 6.06
N ALA A 65 4.46 -11.90 5.70
CA ALA A 65 4.23 -13.17 5.02
C ALA A 65 4.84 -13.25 3.62
N MET A 66 5.10 -12.10 2.98
CA MET A 66 5.83 -12.02 1.71
C MET A 66 7.36 -12.17 1.86
N GLY A 67 7.89 -12.16 3.08
CA GLY A 67 9.33 -12.25 3.35
C GLY A 67 9.98 -10.94 3.83
N MET A 68 9.21 -9.86 3.97
CA MET A 68 9.69 -8.56 4.49
C MET A 68 9.87 -8.57 6.02
N SER A 69 10.53 -9.60 6.55
CA SER A 69 10.71 -9.81 7.99
C SER A 69 11.65 -8.78 8.64
N GLN A 70 12.64 -8.29 7.90
CA GLN A 70 13.62 -7.30 8.35
C GLN A 70 13.26 -5.85 7.98
N VAL A 71 12.24 -5.66 7.14
CA VAL A 71 11.79 -4.32 6.76
C VAL A 71 11.03 -3.70 7.95
N PRO A 72 11.35 -2.46 8.36
CA PRO A 72 10.55 -1.73 9.34
C PRO A 72 9.12 -1.48 8.83
N LEU A 73 8.13 -2.05 9.52
CA LEU A 73 6.70 -1.90 9.19
C LEU A 73 5.96 -1.16 10.31
N LEU A 74 5.14 -0.17 9.95
CA LEU A 74 4.29 0.56 10.87
C LEU A 74 2.83 0.53 10.39
N CYS A 75 1.89 0.37 11.31
CA CYS A 75 0.46 0.56 11.04
C CYS A 75 -0.04 1.76 11.85
N ALA A 76 -0.90 2.56 11.24
CA ALA A 76 -1.61 3.67 11.89
C ALA A 76 -3.07 3.72 11.43
N GLN A 77 -3.92 4.42 12.18
CA GLN A 77 -5.26 4.72 11.73
C GLN A 77 -5.24 5.94 10.81
N GLU A 78 -5.98 5.87 9.72
CA GLU A 78 -6.23 7.00 8.82
C GLU A 78 -7.18 8.02 9.47
N ILE A 79 -7.04 9.28 9.09
CA ILE A 79 -7.95 10.34 9.54
C ILE A 79 -9.41 10.01 9.16
N PRO A 80 -10.37 10.02 10.11
CA PRO A 80 -11.77 9.64 9.85
C PRO A 80 -12.57 10.80 9.26
N VAL A 81 -12.28 11.18 8.01
CA VAL A 81 -12.99 12.26 7.31
C VAL A 81 -14.40 11.79 6.93
N THR A 82 -15.43 12.55 7.32
CA THR A 82 -16.83 12.27 6.98
C THR A 82 -17.03 12.16 5.47
N GLY A 83 -17.68 11.07 5.02
CA GLY A 83 -17.94 10.81 3.60
C GLY A 83 -16.73 10.33 2.81
N SER A 84 -15.58 10.10 3.47
CA SER A 84 -14.42 9.49 2.84
C SER A 84 -14.64 8.00 2.54
N MET A 85 -13.75 7.45 1.72
CA MET A 85 -13.83 6.06 1.27
C MET A 85 -13.75 5.08 2.45
N PRO A 86 -14.78 4.25 2.68
CA PRO A 86 -14.78 3.27 3.76
C PRO A 86 -13.86 2.09 3.43
N ARG A 87 -13.50 1.32 4.47
CA ARG A 87 -12.77 0.04 4.37
C ARG A 87 -11.56 0.09 3.45
N CYS A 88 -10.75 1.13 3.62
CA CYS A 88 -9.61 1.40 2.75
C CYS A 88 -8.30 1.14 3.48
N ILE A 89 -7.41 0.40 2.81
CA ILE A 89 -6.03 0.15 3.23
C ILE A 89 -5.14 0.98 2.34
N ARG A 90 -4.23 1.76 2.93
CA ARG A 90 -3.22 2.54 2.21
C ARG A 90 -1.83 2.13 2.66
N VAL A 91 -0.86 2.34 1.78
CA VAL A 91 0.56 2.18 2.11
C VAL A 91 1.37 3.34 1.53
N LEU A 92 2.37 3.78 2.29
CA LEU A 92 3.48 4.57 1.82
C LEU A 92 4.76 3.72 2.01
N LEU A 93 5.30 3.26 0.89
CA LEU A 93 6.55 2.51 0.85
C LEU A 93 7.70 3.47 0.61
N HIS A 94 8.76 3.39 1.40
CA HIS A 94 10.02 4.10 1.14
C HIS A 94 11.01 3.11 0.55
N ILE A 95 11.58 3.46 -0.61
CA ILE A 95 12.55 2.63 -1.32
C ILE A 95 13.81 3.41 -1.67
N ASN A 96 14.94 2.72 -1.75
CA ASN A 96 16.10 3.21 -2.47
C ASN A 96 15.87 2.96 -3.97
N SER A 97 15.96 4.01 -4.79
CA SER A 97 15.82 3.86 -6.24
C SER A 97 16.58 4.97 -6.99
N ASP A 98 17.03 4.63 -8.19
CA ASP A 98 17.57 5.60 -9.14
C ASP A 98 16.48 6.18 -10.07
N ARG A 99 15.25 5.63 -10.04
CA ARG A 99 14.10 6.20 -10.76
C ARG A 99 13.81 7.62 -10.28
N THR A 100 13.45 8.51 -11.20
CA THR A 100 12.95 9.84 -10.91
C THR A 100 11.55 9.77 -10.30
N PRO A 101 11.07 10.82 -9.60
CA PRO A 101 9.71 10.83 -9.05
C PRO A 101 8.60 10.61 -10.08
N LYS A 102 8.80 11.05 -11.34
CA LYS A 102 7.83 10.87 -12.42
C LYS A 102 7.73 9.44 -12.91
N GLU A 103 8.80 8.66 -12.72
CA GLU A 103 8.84 7.26 -13.11
C GLU A 103 8.29 6.35 -12.01
N ILE A 104 8.05 6.84 -10.78
CA ILE A 104 7.48 6.01 -9.72
C ILE A 104 6.00 5.73 -10.03
N GLU A 105 5.65 4.45 -10.02
CA GLU A 105 4.30 4.01 -10.31
C GLU A 105 3.53 3.77 -9.01
N HIS A 106 2.58 4.66 -8.73
CA HIS A 106 1.66 4.49 -7.60
C HIS A 106 0.50 3.56 -7.97
N VAL A 107 0.06 2.76 -7.01
CA VAL A 107 -0.92 1.69 -7.25
C VAL A 107 -2.20 1.97 -6.50
N TYR A 108 -3.32 2.01 -7.21
CA TYR A 108 -4.65 2.17 -6.64
C TYR A 108 -5.54 1.07 -7.21
N LEU A 109 -5.99 0.16 -6.36
CA LEU A 109 -6.78 -1.02 -6.76
C LEU A 109 -8.24 -0.83 -6.34
N ARG A 110 -9.14 -1.61 -6.98
CA ARG A 110 -10.56 -1.69 -6.62
C ARG A 110 -11.20 -0.30 -6.54
N ASP A 111 -12.00 -0.02 -5.52
CA ASP A 111 -12.62 1.31 -5.34
C ASP A 111 -11.59 2.41 -5.08
N ALA A 112 -10.41 2.10 -4.54
CA ALA A 112 -9.37 3.08 -4.26
C ALA A 112 -8.86 3.82 -5.50
N GLN A 113 -9.10 3.29 -6.71
CA GLN A 113 -8.88 4.03 -7.96
C GLN A 113 -9.62 5.38 -8.00
N LYS A 114 -10.76 5.51 -7.30
CA LYS A 114 -11.52 6.77 -7.21
C LYS A 114 -10.77 7.85 -6.43
N LEU A 115 -9.75 7.51 -5.63
CA LEU A 115 -8.92 8.46 -4.90
C LEU A 115 -7.95 9.24 -5.80
N ARG A 116 -7.67 8.73 -7.00
CA ARG A 116 -6.75 9.33 -7.98
C ARG A 116 -7.32 9.22 -9.40
N PRO A 117 -8.37 9.99 -9.72
CA PRO A 117 -8.96 9.97 -11.05
C PRO A 117 -7.96 10.39 -12.14
N ASP A 118 -6.96 11.19 -11.78
CA ASP A 118 -5.86 11.62 -12.65
C ASP A 118 -4.93 10.48 -13.09
N LEU A 119 -4.82 9.40 -12.31
CA LEU A 119 -3.99 8.23 -12.67
C LEU A 119 -4.69 7.25 -13.61
N LYS A 120 -6.01 7.34 -13.77
CA LYS A 120 -6.75 6.50 -14.73
C LYS A 120 -6.44 6.85 -16.19
N SER A 121 -5.95 8.06 -16.44
CA SER A 121 -5.61 8.52 -17.80
C SER A 121 -4.23 8.02 -18.27
N ALA A 122 -3.49 7.28 -17.44
CA ALA A 122 -2.10 6.87 -17.69
C ALA A 122 -1.86 5.35 -17.64
N GLN A 123 -2.92 4.53 -17.57
CA GLN A 123 -2.86 3.06 -17.62
C GLN A 123 -3.52 2.52 -18.89
#